data_AF-A0A5S9M934-F1
#
_entry.id   AF-A0A5S9M934-F1
#
_cell.length_a   1.000
_cell.length_b   1.000
_cell.length_c   1.000
_cell.angle_alpha   90.00
_cell.angle_beta   90.00
_cell.angle_gamma   90.00
#
_symmetry.space_group_name_H-M   'P 1'
#
loop_
_entity.id
_entity.type
_entity.pdbx_description
1 polymer ?
#
loop_
_entity_poly.entity_id
_entity_poly.type
_entity_poly.pdbx_seq_one_letter_code
_entity_poly.pdbx_strand_id
1 'polypeptide(L)'
;MIKKKYPDALVIEVEQIDLDHAMRISGYEAGNEDILTGYNVSQTSFYIADGEEIQIAPYNRQFGSKTVWQRIKAIAAGPIMNFILAYVILVALGFIQGVTVDDPVLGKLTKDGRAAEAGLMQGDHIVSINGEKMNSWTDVVQTVQKNPEKK
;
A
#
# COMPACT_ATOMS: atom_id res chain seq x y z
N MET A 1 2.52 49.39 12.40
CA MET A 1 3.66 48.44 12.44
C MET A 1 4.00 47.84 11.07
N ILE A 2 3.02 47.60 10.17
CA ILE A 2 3.26 47.02 8.83
C ILE A 2 4.06 47.97 7.90
N LYS A 3 3.69 49.26 7.79
CA LYS A 3 4.42 50.25 6.96
C LYS A 3 5.90 50.46 7.33
N LYS A 4 6.31 50.11 8.56
CA LYS A 4 7.73 50.18 8.98
C LYS A 4 8.55 49.02 8.43
N LYS A 5 7.92 47.86 8.23
CA LYS A 5 8.54 46.65 7.67
C LYS A 5 8.43 46.60 6.14
N TYR A 6 7.35 47.17 5.59
CA TYR A 6 7.08 47.23 4.16
C TYR A 6 6.74 48.68 3.74
N PRO A 7 7.73 49.49 3.35
CA PRO A 7 7.53 50.90 3.05
C PRO A 7 6.69 51.12 1.78
N ASP A 8 6.82 50.22 0.79
CA ASP A 8 6.10 50.27 -0.49
C ASP A 8 4.75 49.53 -0.46
N ALA A 9 4.28 49.11 0.72
CA ALA A 9 3.03 48.39 0.84
C ALA A 9 1.83 49.32 0.65
N LEU A 10 0.94 48.94 -0.28
CA LEU A 10 -0.38 49.53 -0.40
C LEU A 10 -1.29 48.97 0.70
N VAL A 11 -1.90 49.87 1.47
CA VAL A 11 -2.86 49.51 2.53
C VAL A 11 -4.26 49.68 1.97
N ILE A 12 -4.99 48.56 1.90
CA ILE A 12 -6.38 48.51 1.46
C ILE A 12 -7.24 47.85 2.54
N GLU A 13 -8.50 48.27 2.63
CA GLU A 13 -9.54 47.53 3.34
C GLU A 13 -10.12 46.48 2.39
N VAL A 14 -9.94 45.20 2.71
CA VAL A 14 -10.33 44.10 1.83
C VAL A 14 -11.83 43.87 1.93
N GLU A 15 -12.53 43.99 0.81
CA GLU A 15 -13.96 43.64 0.70
C GLU A 15 -14.13 42.18 0.23
N GLN A 16 -13.34 41.76 -0.76
CA GLN A 16 -13.39 40.39 -1.29
C GLN A 16 -11.99 39.89 -1.63
N ILE A 17 -11.75 38.61 -1.35
CA ILE A 17 -10.51 37.91 -1.66
C ILE A 17 -10.81 36.54 -2.26
N ASP A 18 -10.25 36.27 -3.43
CA ASP A 18 -10.23 34.94 -4.06
C ASP A 18 -8.81 34.67 -4.58
N LEU A 19 -8.02 33.96 -3.78
CA LEU A 19 -6.65 33.55 -4.12
C LEU A 19 -6.57 32.10 -4.64
N ASP A 20 -7.71 31.47 -4.89
CA ASP A 20 -7.75 30.05 -5.26
C ASP A 20 -8.12 29.87 -6.74
N HIS A 21 -9.18 30.56 -7.17
CA HIS A 21 -9.71 30.47 -8.54
C HIS A 21 -9.42 31.73 -9.34
N ALA A 22 -9.93 32.89 -8.88
CA ALA A 22 -9.84 34.14 -9.63
C ALA A 22 -8.49 34.86 -9.48
N MET A 23 -7.70 34.53 -8.47
CA MET A 23 -6.43 35.20 -8.15
C MET A 23 -6.59 36.73 -8.06
N ARG A 24 -7.61 37.20 -7.33
CA ARG A 24 -7.98 38.61 -7.23
C ARG A 24 -8.27 39.02 -5.80
N ILE A 25 -7.87 40.25 -5.48
CA ILE A 25 -8.24 40.94 -4.23
C ILE A 25 -8.95 42.23 -4.65
N SER A 26 -10.09 42.55 -4.02
CA SER A 26 -10.74 43.84 -4.19
C SER A 26 -11.04 44.49 -2.86
N GLY A 27 -10.91 45.81 -2.83
CA GLY A 27 -11.06 46.58 -1.62
C GLY A 27 -10.95 48.08 -1.87
N TYR A 28 -11.04 48.82 -0.78
CA TYR A 28 -10.99 50.28 -0.75
C TYR A 28 -9.60 50.74 -0.34
N GLU A 29 -9.03 51.68 -1.07
CA GLU A 29 -7.72 52.26 -0.73
C GLU A 29 -7.87 53.28 0.40
N ALA A 30 -6.85 53.38 1.27
CA ALA A 30 -6.88 54.34 2.37
C ALA A 30 -6.99 55.79 1.85
N GLY A 31 -8.12 56.45 2.12
CA GLY A 31 -8.43 57.81 1.65
C GLY A 31 -9.39 57.86 0.45
N ASN A 32 -9.83 56.72 -0.08
CA ASN A 32 -10.84 56.62 -1.12
C ASN A 32 -11.79 55.44 -0.84
N GLU A 33 -12.79 55.70 0.01
CA GLU A 33 -13.75 54.70 0.48
C GLU A 33 -14.91 54.47 -0.50
N ASP A 34 -15.06 55.30 -1.53
CA ASP A 34 -16.16 55.19 -2.50
C ASP A 34 -15.81 54.34 -3.74
N ILE A 35 -14.51 54.06 -3.97
CA ILE A 35 -14.04 53.35 -5.16
C ILE A 35 -13.52 51.96 -4.80
N LEU A 36 -14.26 50.94 -5.24
CA LEU A 36 -13.82 49.56 -5.18
C LEU A 36 -12.76 49.29 -6.25
N THR A 37 -11.52 49.08 -5.81
CA THR A 37 -10.39 48.77 -6.70
C THR A 37 -10.04 47.29 -6.64
N GLY A 38 -9.79 46.69 -7.80
CA GLY A 38 -9.45 45.27 -7.93
C GLY A 38 -8.01 45.06 -8.38
N TYR A 39 -7.32 44.14 -7.72
CA TYR A 39 -5.91 43.79 -7.93
C TYR A 39 -5.79 42.33 -8.36
N ASN A 40 -5.06 42.09 -9.43
CA ASN A 40 -4.69 40.73 -9.83
C ASN A 40 -3.45 40.29 -9.05
N VAL A 41 -3.49 39.07 -8.53
CA VAL A 41 -2.41 38.46 -7.75
C VAL A 41 -1.73 37.38 -8.59
N SER A 42 -0.39 37.34 -8.56
CA SER A 42 0.34 36.29 -9.27
C SER A 42 0.15 34.94 -8.56
N GLN A 43 0.04 33.86 -9.33
CA GLN A 43 -0.01 32.47 -8.81
C GLN A 43 1.27 32.03 -8.08
N THR A 44 2.35 32.81 -8.19
CA THR A 44 3.62 32.57 -7.53
C THR A 44 3.83 33.46 -6.30
N SER A 45 2.85 34.30 -5.96
CA SER A 45 2.92 35.19 -4.81
C SER A 45 2.80 34.42 -3.48
N PHE A 46 3.27 35.06 -2.42
CA PHE A 46 3.18 34.57 -1.05
C PHE A 46 2.24 35.46 -0.26
N TYR A 47 1.51 34.90 0.69
CA TYR A 47 0.81 35.65 1.72
C TYR A 47 1.47 35.40 3.07
N ILE A 48 1.43 36.41 3.94
CA ILE A 48 2.04 36.33 5.27
C ILE A 48 0.93 36.20 6.29
N ALA A 49 0.90 35.07 6.99
CA ALA A 49 -0.03 34.83 8.09
C ALA A 49 0.79 34.42 9.33
N ASP A 50 0.50 35.03 10.47
CA ASP A 50 1.21 34.77 11.74
C ASP A 50 2.74 34.88 11.68
N GLY A 51 3.25 35.69 10.73
CA GLY A 51 4.68 35.88 10.50
C GLY A 51 5.35 34.82 9.62
N GLU A 52 4.61 33.82 9.15
CA GLU A 52 5.08 32.83 8.19
C GLU A 52 4.68 33.21 6.76
N GLU A 53 5.62 33.04 5.82
CA GLU A 53 5.38 33.20 4.39
C GLU A 53 4.83 31.89 3.80
N ILE A 54 3.59 31.93 3.33
CA ILE A 54 2.91 30.79 2.73
C ILE A 54 2.71 31.07 1.24
N GLN A 55 3.18 30.15 0.40
CA GLN A 55 2.98 30.27 -1.04
C GLN A 55 1.50 30.09 -1.38
N ILE A 56 0.94 30.99 -2.20
CA ILE A 56 -0.41 30.84 -2.70
C ILE A 56 -0.45 29.59 -3.61
N ALA A 57 -1.36 28.67 -3.31
CA ALA A 57 -1.56 27.45 -4.07
C ALA A 57 -2.89 27.54 -4.84
N PRO A 58 -2.89 27.98 -6.12
CA PRO A 58 -4.11 28.06 -6.91
C PRO A 58 -4.75 26.67 -7.10
N TYR A 59 -6.06 26.63 -7.29
CA TYR A 59 -6.87 25.42 -7.30
C TYR A 59 -6.30 24.33 -8.21
N ASN A 60 -5.90 24.69 -9.44
CA ASN A 60 -5.35 23.78 -10.44
C ASN A 60 -4.08 23.02 -10.01
N ARG A 61 -3.36 23.52 -9.00
CA ARG A 61 -2.17 22.90 -8.41
C ARG A 61 -2.50 22.11 -7.14
N GLN A 62 -3.66 22.33 -6.54
CA GLN A 62 -4.10 21.60 -5.37
C GLN A 62 -4.48 20.17 -5.74
N PHE A 63 -4.24 19.23 -4.83
CA PHE A 63 -4.70 17.84 -4.96
C PHE A 63 -6.22 17.74 -5.16
N GLY A 64 -6.98 18.71 -4.63
CA GLY A 64 -8.42 18.83 -4.80
C GLY A 64 -8.89 18.99 -6.25
N SER A 65 -8.08 19.61 -7.12
CA SER A 65 -8.43 19.79 -8.55
C SER A 65 -8.26 18.54 -9.40
N LYS A 66 -7.62 17.50 -8.87
CA LYS A 66 -7.45 16.23 -9.56
C LYS A 66 -8.75 15.43 -9.52
N THR A 67 -9.00 14.64 -10.56
CA THR A 67 -10.19 13.78 -10.60
C THR A 67 -10.16 12.74 -9.48
N VAL A 68 -11.33 12.29 -9.05
CA VAL A 68 -11.47 11.32 -7.95
C VAL A 68 -10.55 10.11 -8.14
N TRP A 69 -10.45 9.59 -9.37
CA TRP A 69 -9.57 8.48 -9.71
C TRP A 69 -8.07 8.78 -9.57
N GLN A 70 -7.62 9.98 -9.91
CA GLN A 70 -6.21 10.36 -9.73
C GLN A 70 -5.86 10.43 -8.24
N ARG A 71 -6.76 10.95 -7.41
CA ARG A 71 -6.59 11.01 -5.96
C ARG A 71 -6.57 9.62 -5.33
N ILE A 72 -7.51 8.75 -5.72
CA ILE A 72 -7.58 7.37 -5.22
C ILE A 72 -6.29 6.61 -5.53
N LYS A 73 -5.74 6.73 -6.75
CA LYS A 73 -4.47 6.07 -7.11
C LYS A 73 -3.32 6.47 -6.19
N ALA A 74 -3.21 7.76 -5.88
CA ALA A 74 -2.16 8.26 -4.98
C ALA A 74 -2.33 7.74 -3.55
N ILE A 75 -3.56 7.76 -3.02
CA ILE A 75 -3.87 7.34 -1.65
C ILE A 75 -3.71 5.82 -1.48
N ALA A 76 -4.16 5.04 -2.47
CA ALA A 76 -4.13 3.58 -2.42
C ALA A 76 -2.72 3.00 -2.58
N ALA A 77 -1.75 3.76 -3.11
CA ALA A 77 -0.38 3.31 -3.29
C ALA A 77 0.27 2.83 -1.97
N GLY A 78 -0.01 3.50 -0.85
CA GLY A 78 0.52 3.11 0.47
C GLY A 78 0.10 1.69 0.90
N PRO A 79 -1.21 1.43 1.07
CA PRO A 79 -1.70 0.10 1.41
C PRO A 79 -1.28 -1.00 0.43
N ILE A 80 -1.33 -0.72 -0.88
CA ILE A 80 -0.94 -1.69 -1.92
C ILE A 80 0.53 -2.08 -1.76
N MET A 81 1.43 -1.13 -1.48
CA MET A 81 2.84 -1.43 -1.25
C MET A 81 3.08 -2.31 -0.02
N ASN A 82 2.25 -2.20 1.03
CA ASN A 82 2.33 -3.09 2.18
C ASN A 82 2.02 -4.54 1.79
N PHE A 83 0.94 -4.76 1.02
CA PHE A 83 0.60 -6.10 0.53
C PHE A 83 1.68 -6.67 -0.39
N ILE A 84 2.24 -5.86 -1.29
CA ILE A 84 3.35 -6.27 -2.16
C ILE A 84 4.56 -6.68 -1.31
N LEU A 85 4.94 -5.86 -0.32
CA LEU A 85 6.05 -6.16 0.57
C LEU A 85 5.81 -7.46 1.35
N ALA A 86 4.62 -7.66 1.90
CA ALA A 86 4.27 -8.88 2.63
C ALA A 86 4.37 -10.12 1.74
N TYR A 87 3.86 -10.05 0.50
CA TYR A 87 3.98 -11.13 -0.47
C TYR A 87 5.45 -11.47 -0.77
N VAL A 88 6.28 -10.45 -1.04
CA VAL A 88 7.71 -10.65 -1.31
C VAL A 88 8.42 -11.29 -0.12
N ILE A 89 8.15 -10.83 1.10
CA ILE A 89 8.74 -11.40 2.32
C ILE A 89 8.32 -12.86 2.50
N LEU A 90 7.04 -13.18 2.36
CA LEU A 90 6.55 -14.56 2.51
C LEU A 90 7.16 -15.49 1.48
N VAL A 91 7.23 -15.07 0.21
CA VAL A 91 7.86 -15.84 -0.87
C VAL A 91 9.35 -16.04 -0.58
N ALA A 92 10.08 -14.97 -0.21
CA ALA A 92 11.50 -15.06 0.12
C ALA A 92 11.76 -16.00 1.31
N LEU A 93 10.97 -15.90 2.37
CA LEU A 93 11.05 -16.81 3.52
C LEU A 93 10.74 -18.26 3.11
N GLY A 94 9.76 -18.49 2.24
CA GLY A 94 9.46 -19.84 1.72
C GLY A 94 10.62 -20.45 0.93
N PHE A 95 11.34 -19.65 0.13
CA PHE A 95 12.55 -20.12 -0.54
C PHE A 95 13.72 -20.36 0.41
N ILE A 96 13.88 -19.55 1.47
CA ILE A 96 14.98 -19.69 2.45
C ILE A 96 14.76 -20.87 3.39
N GLN A 97 13.54 -21.06 3.90
CA GLN A 97 13.22 -22.15 4.84
C GLN A 97 13.02 -23.49 4.13
N GLY A 98 12.79 -23.48 2.81
CA GLY A 98 12.42 -24.67 2.05
C GLY A 98 10.98 -25.08 2.32
N VAL A 99 10.44 -25.93 1.45
CA VAL A 99 9.15 -26.58 1.71
C VAL A 99 9.41 -27.79 2.60
N THR A 100 8.82 -27.85 3.78
CA THR A 100 8.82 -29.08 4.59
C THR A 100 8.05 -30.13 3.82
N VAL A 101 8.78 -31.04 3.17
CA VAL A 101 8.17 -32.25 2.59
C VAL A 101 8.05 -33.23 3.74
N ASP A 102 6.82 -33.67 4.04
CA ASP A 102 6.61 -34.73 5.02
C ASP A 102 7.29 -36.00 4.49
N ASP A 103 8.41 -36.36 5.12
CA ASP A 103 9.18 -37.55 4.77
C ASP A 103 8.26 -38.79 4.76
N PRO A 104 8.45 -39.75 3.84
CA PRO A 104 7.63 -40.94 3.71
C PRO A 104 7.93 -41.98 4.83
N VAL A 105 7.75 -41.57 6.10
CA VAL A 105 7.97 -42.38 7.30
C VAL A 105 6.66 -43.05 7.73
N LEU A 106 6.69 -44.36 7.97
CA LEU A 106 5.55 -45.11 8.49
C LEU A 106 5.20 -44.67 9.92
N GLY A 107 3.98 -44.14 10.06
CA GLY A 107 3.39 -43.79 11.36
C GLY A 107 2.95 -45.00 12.18
N LYS A 108 2.06 -44.77 13.16
CA LYS A 108 1.49 -45.85 13.98
C LYS A 108 0.69 -46.82 13.11
N LEU A 109 1.11 -48.07 13.09
CA LEU A 109 0.38 -49.15 12.43
C LEU A 109 -0.79 -49.63 13.30
N THR A 110 -1.93 -49.92 12.67
CA THR A 110 -3.03 -50.61 13.31
C THR A 110 -2.67 -52.08 13.54
N LYS A 111 -3.01 -52.62 14.72
CA LYS A 111 -2.62 -53.98 15.13
C LYS A 111 -3.17 -55.08 14.22
N ASP A 112 -4.30 -54.81 13.55
CA ASP A 112 -4.95 -55.73 12.59
C ASP A 112 -4.74 -55.29 11.12
N GLY A 113 -3.74 -54.43 10.87
CA GLY A 113 -3.47 -53.87 9.56
C GLY A 113 -2.57 -54.77 8.70
N ARG A 114 -2.86 -54.85 7.41
CA ARG A 114 -2.05 -55.60 6.41
C ARG A 114 -0.57 -55.22 6.40
N ALA A 115 -0.26 -53.98 6.76
CA ALA A 115 1.11 -53.48 6.88
C ALA A 115 1.88 -54.15 8.02
N ALA A 116 1.23 -54.42 9.16
CA ALA A 116 1.83 -55.15 10.28
C ALA A 116 2.03 -56.64 9.94
N GLU A 117 1.07 -57.25 9.22
CA GLU A 117 1.21 -58.62 8.69
C GLU A 117 2.35 -58.76 7.68
N ALA A 118 2.61 -57.71 6.90
CA ALA A 118 3.73 -57.63 5.96
C ALA A 118 5.10 -57.39 6.64
N GLY A 119 5.13 -57.28 7.98
CA GLY A 119 6.34 -57.09 8.75
C GLY A 119 6.88 -55.66 8.76
N LEU A 120 6.10 -54.68 8.30
CA LEU A 120 6.50 -53.27 8.36
C LEU A 120 6.47 -52.78 9.80
N MET A 121 7.40 -51.90 10.14
CA MET A 121 7.53 -51.32 11.47
C MET A 121 7.28 -49.81 11.44
N GLN A 122 6.78 -49.28 12.56
CA GLN A 122 6.69 -47.84 12.74
C GLN A 122 8.10 -47.24 12.68
N GLY A 123 8.27 -46.17 11.90
CA GLY A 123 9.55 -45.53 11.67
C GLY A 123 10.28 -45.97 10.39
N ASP A 124 9.76 -46.97 9.67
CA ASP A 124 10.33 -47.38 8.39
C ASP A 124 10.19 -46.29 7.32
N HIS A 125 11.24 -46.11 6.50
CA HIS A 125 11.27 -45.14 5.41
C HIS A 125 10.89 -45.79 4.09
N ILE A 126 9.77 -45.35 3.51
CA ILE A 126 9.29 -45.89 2.23
C ILE A 126 10.03 -45.18 1.09
N VAL A 127 11.01 -45.87 0.50
CA VAL A 127 11.80 -45.33 -0.62
C VAL A 127 11.07 -45.47 -1.96
N SER A 128 10.30 -46.55 -2.13
CA SER A 128 9.54 -46.81 -3.37
C SER A 128 8.38 -47.79 -3.15
N ILE A 129 7.31 -47.64 -3.94
CA ILE A 129 6.19 -48.58 -4.04
C ILE A 129 6.04 -48.99 -5.50
N ASN A 130 6.07 -50.29 -5.80
CA ASN A 130 5.93 -50.82 -7.17
C ASN A 130 6.91 -50.22 -8.20
N GLY A 131 8.12 -49.86 -7.78
CA GLY A 131 9.14 -49.23 -8.62
C GLY A 131 9.00 -47.71 -8.79
N GLU A 132 7.95 -47.10 -8.25
CA GLU A 132 7.76 -45.65 -8.22
C GLU A 132 8.40 -45.07 -6.95
N LYS A 133 9.24 -44.04 -7.10
CA LYS A 133 9.91 -43.37 -5.95
C LYS A 133 8.91 -42.54 -5.16
N MET A 134 8.94 -42.71 -3.84
CA MET A 134 8.12 -41.92 -2.92
C MET A 134 9.00 -40.82 -2.32
N ASN A 135 8.66 -39.55 -2.58
CA ASN A 135 9.41 -38.41 -2.06
C ASN A 135 8.68 -37.73 -0.90
N SER A 136 7.39 -38.01 -0.72
CA SER A 136 6.57 -37.52 0.39
C SER A 136 5.60 -38.58 0.89
N TRP A 137 5.13 -38.42 2.13
CA TRP A 137 4.02 -39.23 2.67
C TRP A 137 2.74 -39.10 1.84
N THR A 138 2.52 -37.95 1.21
CA THR A 138 1.37 -37.75 0.32
C THR A 138 1.45 -38.65 -0.92
N ASP A 139 2.65 -38.85 -1.47
CA ASP A 139 2.87 -39.78 -2.59
C ASP A 139 2.51 -41.21 -2.18
N VAL A 140 2.94 -41.64 -0.98
CA VAL A 140 2.62 -42.95 -0.41
C VAL A 140 1.11 -43.14 -0.33
N VAL A 141 0.39 -42.18 0.27
CA VAL A 141 -1.07 -42.26 0.42
C VAL A 141 -1.76 -42.31 -0.93
N GLN A 142 -1.36 -41.49 -1.89
CA GLN A 142 -1.94 -41.48 -3.23
C GLN A 142 -1.71 -42.79 -3.98
N THR A 143 -0.50 -43.35 -3.92
CA THR A 143 -0.16 -44.59 -4.63
C THR A 143 -0.89 -45.80 -4.03
N VAL A 144 -1.04 -45.86 -2.71
CA VAL A 144 -1.82 -46.90 -2.02
C VAL A 144 -3.32 -46.77 -2.31
N GLN A 145 -3.88 -45.55 -2.26
CA GLN A 145 -5.30 -45.31 -2.57
C GLN A 145 -5.66 -45.65 -4.02
N LYS A 146 -4.74 -45.47 -4.97
CA LYS A 146 -4.93 -45.86 -6.37
C LYS A 146 -4.86 -47.37 -6.60
N ASN A 147 -4.25 -48.13 -5.68
CA ASN A 147 -4.07 -49.58 -5.79
C ASN A 147 -4.51 -50.36 -4.53
N PRO A 148 -5.76 -50.22 -4.07
CA PRO A 148 -6.19 -50.77 -2.78
C PRO A 148 -6.19 -52.31 -2.70
N GLU A 149 -6.09 -53.02 -3.83
CA GLU A 149 -6.26 -54.48 -3.90
C GLU A 149 -5.07 -55.26 -4.50
N LYS A 150 -3.94 -54.59 -4.81
CA LYS A 150 -2.75 -55.28 -5.31
C LYS A 150 -1.81 -55.62 -4.14
N LYS A 151 -1.49 -56.91 -4.02
CA LYS A 151 -0.49 -57.44 -3.09
C LYS A 151 0.92 -57.01 -3.49
#